data_AF-A0A3B9DM20-F1
#
_entry.id   AF-A0A3B9DM20-F1
#
_cell.length_a   1.000
_cell.length_b   1.000
_cell.length_c   1.000
_cell.angle_alpha   90.00
_cell.angle_beta   90.00
_cell.angle_gamma   90.00
#
_symmetry.space_group_name_H-M   'P 1'
#
loop_
_entity.id
_entity.type
_entity.pdbx_description
1 polymer ?
#
loop_
_entity_poly.entity_id
_entity_poly.type
_entity_poly.pdbx_seq_one_letter_code
_entity_poly.pdbx_strand_id
1 'polypeptide(L)'
;MTAHLPVLQVVIPLLAAPLCAMVRHGRIAWGIALATSWTTFGIAIRLLAQVQAEGPISYALGGWAAPVGIEYRVDLVNAFVLVIVTAIGAVVTPYALKSVEQEIDAAKIPLFYAAFVLCLTGLLGIAVTGDVFNVFVFLEVSSLSAYAMIALGQDRRALTASFQYLIMGTVGGTFLLIGIGLIFMMTGTLNMADLAER
;
A
#
# COMPACT_ATOMS: atom_id res chain seq x y z
N MET A 1 -15.44 17.27 3.89
CA MET A 1 -14.27 16.51 4.40
C MET A 1 -14.19 15.09 3.85
N THR A 2 -15.29 14.48 3.39
CA THR A 2 -15.29 13.13 2.75
C THR A 2 -14.58 13.09 1.41
N ALA A 3 -14.50 14.22 0.69
CA ALA A 3 -13.84 14.31 -0.62
C ALA A 3 -12.37 13.86 -0.64
N HIS A 4 -11.64 13.97 0.48
CA HIS A 4 -10.21 13.59 0.54
C HIS A 4 -9.98 12.19 1.12
N LEU A 5 -11.03 11.40 1.38
CA LEU A 5 -10.87 10.05 1.92
C LEU A 5 -10.00 9.14 1.03
N PRO A 6 -10.09 9.15 -0.32
CA PRO A 6 -9.24 8.33 -1.17
C PRO A 6 -7.75 8.63 -0.99
N VAL A 7 -7.37 9.91 -0.89
CA VAL A 7 -5.96 10.29 -0.69
C VAL A 7 -5.48 10.00 0.73
N LEU A 8 -6.34 10.21 1.73
CA LEU A 8 -6.01 9.91 3.14
C LEU A 8 -5.79 8.41 3.37
N GLN A 9 -6.45 7.55 2.58
CA GLN A 9 -6.25 6.10 2.62
C GLN A 9 -4.79 5.69 2.40
N VAL A 10 -4.05 6.46 1.60
CA VAL A 10 -2.64 6.20 1.27
C VAL A 10 -1.70 7.08 2.09
N VAL A 11 -2.01 8.36 2.26
CA VAL A 11 -1.12 9.33 2.94
C VAL A 11 -0.96 9.00 4.42
N ILE A 12 -2.02 8.56 5.11
CA ILE A 12 -1.95 8.22 6.53
C ILE A 12 -0.91 7.13 6.80
N PRO A 13 -0.98 5.93 6.18
CA PRO A 13 0.03 4.91 6.40
C PRO A 13 1.41 5.32 5.84
N LEU A 14 1.47 6.05 4.71
CA LEU A 14 2.73 6.53 4.16
C LEU A 14 3.52 7.39 5.15
N LEU A 15 2.83 8.28 5.88
CA LEU A 15 3.43 9.13 6.91
C LEU A 15 3.67 8.39 8.24
N ALA A 16 2.82 7.42 8.58
CA ALA A 16 2.99 6.64 9.81
C ALA A 16 4.22 5.73 9.77
N ALA A 17 4.60 5.20 8.61
CA ALA A 17 5.76 4.32 8.49
C ALA A 17 7.11 4.93 8.92
N PRO A 18 7.54 6.11 8.45
CA PRO A 18 8.77 6.73 8.93
C PRO A 18 8.68 7.08 10.42
N LEU A 19 7.49 7.43 10.94
CA LEU A 19 7.28 7.64 12.37
C LEU A 19 7.54 6.35 13.18
N CYS A 20 7.09 5.19 12.68
CA CYS A 20 7.45 3.89 13.26
C CYS A 20 8.97 3.65 13.25
N ALA A 21 9.68 4.02 12.19
CA ALA A 21 11.12 3.83 12.10
C ALA A 21 11.93 4.76 13.03
N MET A 22 11.43 5.96 13.31
CA MET A 22 12.11 6.97 14.14
C MET A 22 11.98 6.71 15.64
N VAL A 23 10.99 5.92 16.08
CA VAL A 23 10.83 5.61 17.50
C VAL A 23 11.78 4.50 17.95
N ARG A 24 12.35 4.65 19.15
CA ARG A 24 13.27 3.64 19.72
C ARG A 24 12.58 2.41 20.33
N HIS A 25 11.30 2.53 20.70
CA HIS A 25 10.59 1.49 21.45
C HIS A 25 9.61 0.75 20.54
N GLY A 26 9.76 -0.57 20.43
CA GLY A 26 8.92 -1.42 19.59
C GLY A 26 7.42 -1.32 19.89
N ARG A 27 7.04 -1.14 21.16
CA ARG A 27 5.64 -0.97 21.57
C ARG A 27 5.01 0.36 21.11
N ILE A 28 5.81 1.42 21.00
CA ILE A 28 5.34 2.70 20.46
C ILE A 28 5.12 2.54 18.95
N ALA A 29 6.07 1.91 18.24
CA ALA A 29 5.92 1.60 16.82
C ALA A 29 4.69 0.72 16.55
N TRP A 30 4.45 -0.30 17.38
CA TRP A 30 3.24 -1.10 17.34
C TRP A 30 1.97 -0.27 17.54
N GLY A 31 1.96 0.64 18.52
CA GLY A 31 0.82 1.54 18.77
C GLY A 31 0.51 2.45 17.57
N ILE A 32 1.55 2.97 16.90
CA ILE A 32 1.40 3.75 15.67
C ILE A 32 0.83 2.87 14.54
N ALA A 33 1.38 1.67 14.34
CA ALA A 33 0.88 0.74 13.33
C ALA A 33 -0.57 0.34 13.59
N LEU A 34 -0.93 0.05 14.85
CA LEU A 34 -2.28 -0.29 15.26
C LEU A 34 -3.26 0.86 14.97
N ALA A 35 -2.94 2.07 15.41
CA ALA A 35 -3.77 3.24 15.14
C ALA A 35 -3.95 3.48 13.64
N THR A 36 -2.87 3.30 12.86
CA THR A 36 -2.88 3.44 11.41
C THR A 36 -3.80 2.41 10.75
N SER A 37 -3.65 1.12 11.07
CA SER A 37 -4.45 0.03 10.49
C SER A 37 -5.94 0.16 10.81
N TRP A 38 -6.30 0.55 12.04
CA TRP A 38 -7.70 0.80 12.40
C TRP A 38 -8.26 2.07 11.74
N THR A 39 -7.44 3.12 11.59
CA THR A 39 -7.85 4.35 10.91
C THR A 39 -8.13 4.09 9.43
N THR A 40 -7.24 3.39 8.72
CA THR A 40 -7.44 3.05 7.30
C THR A 40 -8.60 2.09 7.10
N PHE A 41 -8.87 1.19 8.04
CA PHE A 41 -10.08 0.36 8.03
C PHE A 41 -11.37 1.19 8.17
N GLY A 42 -11.40 2.13 9.11
CA GLY A 42 -12.52 3.05 9.28
C GLY A 42 -12.77 3.92 8.04
N ILE A 43 -11.71 4.37 7.36
CA ILE A 43 -11.82 5.10 6.10
C ILE A 43 -12.33 4.19 4.98
N ALA A 44 -11.86 2.95 4.88
CA ALA A 44 -12.32 1.99 3.87
C ALA A 44 -13.83 1.71 4.00
N ILE A 45 -14.34 1.53 5.22
CA ILE A 45 -15.79 1.37 5.47
C ILE A 45 -16.57 2.60 5.00
N ARG A 46 -16.06 3.81 5.29
CA ARG A 46 -16.72 5.06 4.85
C ARG A 46 -16.70 5.21 3.33
N LEU A 47 -15.59 4.87 2.68
CA LEU A 47 -15.49 4.86 1.22
C LEU A 47 -16.49 3.88 0.59
N LEU A 48 -16.62 2.68 1.15
CA LEU A 48 -17.60 1.71 0.68
C LEU A 48 -19.04 2.22 0.82
N ALA A 49 -19.40 2.78 1.98
CA ALA A 49 -20.72 3.35 2.20
C ALA A 49 -21.01 4.52 1.23
N GLN A 50 -20.02 5.37 0.98
CA GLN A 50 -20.16 6.48 0.05
C GLN A 50 -20.33 6.01 -1.39
N VAL A 51 -19.50 5.08 -1.86
CA VAL A 51 -19.57 4.56 -3.24
C VAL A 51 -20.88 3.82 -3.50
N GLN A 52 -21.43 3.14 -2.49
CA GLN A 52 -22.75 2.49 -2.59
C GLN A 52 -23.90 3.51 -2.72
N ALA A 53 -23.79 4.67 -2.08
CA ALA A 53 -24.84 5.68 -2.06
C ALA A 53 -24.78 6.64 -3.26
N GLU A 54 -23.58 7.05 -3.65
CA GLU A 54 -23.33 8.16 -4.59
C GLU A 54 -22.68 7.72 -5.91
N GLY A 55 -22.16 6.48 -5.98
CA GLY A 55 -21.41 5.96 -7.12
C GLY A 55 -19.89 6.14 -7.01
N PRO A 56 -19.12 5.83 -8.07
CA PRO A 56 -17.65 5.87 -8.05
C PRO A 56 -17.09 7.25 -7.71
N ILE A 57 -16.05 7.28 -6.89
CA ILE A 57 -15.36 8.51 -6.48
C ILE A 57 -14.12 8.71 -7.37
N SER A 58 -13.99 9.89 -7.96
CA SER A 58 -12.80 10.33 -8.68
C SER A 58 -12.11 11.47 -7.91
N TYR A 59 -10.80 11.35 -7.74
CA TYR A 59 -9.97 12.32 -7.03
C TYR A 59 -8.73 12.66 -7.85
N ALA A 60 -8.71 13.85 -8.44
CA ALA A 60 -7.56 14.36 -9.18
C ALA A 60 -6.48 14.92 -8.22
N LEU A 61 -5.29 14.34 -8.26
CA LEU A 61 -4.15 14.82 -7.49
C LEU A 61 -3.56 16.09 -8.11
N GLY A 62 -3.33 17.10 -7.28
CA GLY A 62 -2.70 18.36 -7.70
C GLY A 62 -3.56 19.27 -8.60
N GLY A 63 -4.84 18.95 -8.80
CA GLY A 63 -5.77 19.76 -9.61
C GLY A 63 -5.60 19.61 -11.13
N TRP A 64 -4.75 18.68 -11.58
CA TRP A 64 -4.58 18.37 -12.99
C TRP A 64 -5.61 17.32 -13.40
N ALA A 65 -6.41 17.61 -14.43
CA ALA A 65 -7.34 16.63 -14.97
C ALA A 65 -6.59 15.47 -15.67
N ALA A 66 -7.20 14.28 -15.65
CA ALA A 66 -6.80 13.19 -16.54
C ALA A 66 -6.85 13.68 -18.01
N PRO A 67 -5.93 13.25 -18.90
CA PRO A 67 -4.94 12.15 -18.77
C PRO A 67 -3.60 12.54 -18.14
N VAL A 68 -3.31 13.84 -18.00
CA VAL A 68 -1.97 14.34 -17.64
C VAL A 68 -1.75 14.29 -16.12
N GLY A 69 -2.82 14.38 -15.33
CA GLY A 69 -2.81 14.27 -13.87
C GLY A 69 -3.01 12.85 -13.35
N ILE A 70 -2.49 12.58 -12.14
CA ILE A 70 -2.75 11.33 -11.42
C ILE A 70 -4.16 11.38 -10.84
N GLU A 71 -4.94 10.33 -11.09
CA GLU A 71 -6.28 10.16 -10.54
C GLU A 71 -6.31 8.99 -9.56
N TYR A 72 -6.95 9.19 -8.40
CA TYR A 72 -7.43 8.08 -7.58
C TYR A 72 -8.91 7.87 -7.86
N ARG A 73 -9.27 6.64 -8.23
CA ARG A 73 -10.61 6.25 -8.61
C ARG A 73 -11.04 5.06 -7.78
N VAL A 74 -12.07 5.27 -6.96
CA VAL A 74 -12.62 4.26 -6.07
C VAL A 74 -14.01 3.89 -6.54
N ASP A 75 -14.12 2.75 -7.21
CA ASP A 75 -15.40 2.12 -7.52
C ASP A 75 -15.80 1.10 -6.44
N LEU A 76 -16.91 0.39 -6.68
CA LEU A 76 -17.44 -0.55 -5.70
C LEU A 76 -16.47 -1.71 -5.45
N VAL A 77 -15.80 -2.21 -6.48
CA VAL A 77 -14.85 -3.33 -6.37
C VAL A 77 -13.62 -2.89 -5.59
N ASN A 78 -13.06 -1.73 -5.92
CA ASN A 78 -11.94 -1.10 -5.21
C ASN A 78 -12.28 -0.88 -3.73
N ALA A 79 -13.48 -0.37 -3.44
CA ALA A 79 -13.93 -0.19 -2.06
C ALA A 79 -14.03 -1.51 -1.28
N PHE A 80 -14.51 -2.59 -1.91
CA PHE A 80 -14.52 -3.92 -1.29
C PHE A 80 -13.10 -4.46 -1.03
N VAL A 81 -12.20 -4.34 -2.00
CA VAL A 81 -10.79 -4.76 -1.84
C VAL A 81 -10.12 -3.97 -0.72
N LEU A 82 -10.35 -2.65 -0.65
CA LEU A 82 -9.86 -1.82 0.45
C LEU A 82 -10.33 -2.32 1.82
N VAL A 83 -11.62 -2.62 1.96
CA VAL A 83 -12.18 -3.15 3.22
C VAL A 83 -11.52 -4.48 3.58
N ILE A 84 -11.33 -5.39 2.63
CA ILE A 84 -10.68 -6.69 2.89
C ILE A 84 -9.23 -6.50 3.36
N VAL A 85 -8.44 -5.73 2.60
CA VAL A 85 -7.02 -5.51 2.92
C VAL A 85 -6.85 -4.81 4.26
N THR A 86 -7.63 -3.76 4.52
CA THR A 86 -7.57 -3.03 5.79
C THR A 86 -8.13 -3.82 6.96
N ALA A 87 -9.16 -4.64 6.78
CA ALA A 87 -9.67 -5.54 7.82
C ALA A 87 -8.61 -6.55 8.23
N ILE A 88 -7.94 -7.19 7.26
CA ILE A 88 -6.84 -8.12 7.52
C ILE A 88 -5.72 -7.38 8.27
N GLY A 89 -5.32 -6.19 7.81
CA GLY A 89 -4.35 -5.35 8.51
C GLY A 89 -4.76 -5.08 9.96
N ALA A 90 -5.97 -4.59 10.20
CA ALA A 90 -6.50 -4.25 11.51
C ALA A 90 -6.60 -5.46 12.46
N VAL A 91 -6.88 -6.66 11.95
CA VAL A 91 -6.95 -7.91 12.74
C VAL A 91 -5.55 -8.48 13.02
N VAL A 92 -4.63 -8.40 12.05
CA VAL A 92 -3.27 -8.93 12.19
C VAL A 92 -2.42 -8.08 13.13
N THR A 93 -2.55 -6.74 13.11
CA THR A 93 -1.68 -5.87 13.92
C THR A 93 -1.76 -6.11 15.44
N PRO A 94 -2.94 -6.32 16.06
CA PRO A 94 -3.05 -6.73 17.47
C PRO A 94 -2.31 -8.03 17.78
N TYR A 95 -2.44 -9.05 16.92
CA TYR A 95 -1.77 -10.34 17.09
C TYR A 95 -0.25 -10.23 16.89
N ALA A 96 0.16 -9.35 15.97
CA ALA A 96 1.56 -9.14 15.62
C ALA A 96 2.41 -8.70 16.83
N LEU A 97 1.85 -8.08 17.87
CA LEU A 97 2.65 -7.65 19.04
C LEU A 97 3.45 -8.81 19.63
N LYS A 98 2.79 -9.90 20.00
CA LYS A 98 3.46 -11.04 20.63
C LYS A 98 4.29 -11.84 19.63
N SER A 99 3.81 -11.99 18.40
CA SER A 99 4.53 -12.72 17.35
C SER A 99 5.86 -12.05 17.01
N VAL A 100 5.85 -10.72 16.83
CA VAL A 100 7.04 -9.95 16.45
C VAL A 100 8.03 -9.86 17.60
N GLU A 101 7.57 -9.70 18.85
CA GLU A 101 8.44 -9.74 20.04
C GLU A 101 9.18 -11.10 20.19
N GLN A 102 8.66 -12.19 19.61
CA GLN A 102 9.27 -13.52 19.65
C GLN A 102 10.23 -13.79 18.48
N GLU A 103 9.93 -13.28 17.28
CA GLU A 103 10.65 -13.63 16.05
C GLU A 103 11.67 -12.58 15.59
N ILE A 104 11.52 -11.33 16.05
CA ILE A 104 12.34 -10.18 15.62
C ILE A 104 13.15 -9.66 16.80
N ASP A 105 14.41 -9.34 16.54
CA ASP A 105 15.29 -8.72 17.53
C ASP A 105 14.74 -7.37 18.02
N ALA A 106 14.77 -7.12 19.33
CA ALA A 106 14.06 -6.01 19.96
C ALA A 106 14.44 -4.63 19.38
N ALA A 107 15.71 -4.47 18.99
CA ALA A 107 16.22 -3.25 18.37
C ALA A 107 15.67 -3.00 16.96
N LYS A 108 15.14 -4.03 16.29
CA LYS A 108 14.64 -4.00 14.91
C LYS A 108 13.12 -3.96 14.81
N ILE A 109 12.39 -4.19 15.91
CA ILE A 109 10.92 -4.15 15.95
C ILE A 109 10.34 -2.83 15.37
N PRO A 110 10.90 -1.64 15.64
CA PRO A 110 10.40 -0.41 15.00
C PRO A 110 10.49 -0.43 13.47
N LEU A 111 11.57 -1.00 12.91
CA LEU A 111 11.76 -1.16 11.47
C LEU A 111 10.78 -2.18 10.87
N PHE A 112 10.45 -3.24 11.61
CA PHE A 112 9.42 -4.19 11.20
C PHE A 112 8.07 -3.50 11.03
N TYR A 113 7.63 -2.72 12.02
CA TYR A 113 6.35 -2.01 11.93
C TYR A 113 6.36 -0.90 10.87
N ALA A 114 7.50 -0.25 10.63
CA ALA A 114 7.65 0.69 9.52
C ALA A 114 7.45 -0.01 8.17
N ALA A 115 8.12 -1.14 7.95
CA ALA A 115 7.96 -1.93 6.74
C ALA A 115 6.54 -2.51 6.60
N PHE A 116 5.92 -2.97 7.69
CA PHE A 116 4.52 -3.42 7.69
C PHE A 116 3.56 -2.30 7.23
N VAL A 117 3.72 -1.10 7.78
CA VAL A 117 2.86 0.04 7.42
C VAL A 117 3.13 0.53 5.99
N LEU A 118 4.38 0.49 5.50
CA LEU A 118 4.66 0.75 4.07
C LEU A 118 4.07 -0.31 3.16
N CYS A 119 4.11 -1.59 3.56
CA CYS A 119 3.47 -2.67 2.82
C CYS A 119 1.97 -2.40 2.70
N LEU A 120 1.31 -2.06 3.81
CA LEU A 120 -0.09 -1.66 3.81
C LEU A 120 -0.33 -0.44 2.90
N THR A 121 0.54 0.58 2.95
CA THR A 121 0.47 1.74 2.05
C THR A 121 0.45 1.34 0.58
N GLY A 122 1.38 0.46 0.16
CA GLY A 122 1.45 -0.03 -1.21
C GLY A 122 0.17 -0.77 -1.61
N LEU A 123 -0.31 -1.71 -0.79
CA LEU A 123 -1.53 -2.46 -1.09
C LEU A 123 -2.77 -1.55 -1.21
N LEU A 124 -2.89 -0.53 -0.36
CA LEU A 124 -3.98 0.43 -0.45
C LEU A 124 -3.86 1.34 -1.66
N GLY A 125 -2.64 1.76 -2.00
CA GLY A 125 -2.35 2.56 -3.19
C GLY A 125 -2.74 1.85 -4.49
N ILE A 126 -2.41 0.56 -4.62
CA ILE A 126 -2.82 -0.29 -5.75
C ILE A 126 -4.35 -0.29 -5.90
N ALA A 127 -5.09 -0.39 -4.79
CA ALA A 127 -6.54 -0.49 -4.81
C ALA A 127 -7.26 0.84 -5.16
N VAL A 128 -6.61 2.00 -5.00
CA VAL A 128 -7.26 3.30 -5.25
C VAL A 128 -6.80 4.02 -6.50
N THR A 129 -5.66 3.64 -7.08
CA THR A 129 -5.10 4.38 -8.21
C THR A 129 -5.81 4.05 -9.52
N GLY A 130 -6.08 5.09 -10.33
CA GLY A 130 -6.61 4.95 -11.69
C GLY A 130 -5.54 4.98 -12.77
N ASP A 131 -4.26 4.85 -12.42
CA ASP A 131 -3.13 4.95 -13.34
C ASP A 131 -2.22 3.71 -13.23
N VAL A 132 -1.91 3.10 -14.38
CA VAL A 132 -1.18 1.81 -14.42
C VAL A 132 0.26 1.96 -13.95
N PHE A 133 0.90 3.11 -14.21
CA PHE A 133 2.25 3.35 -13.71
C PHE A 133 2.27 3.50 -12.19
N ASN A 134 1.25 4.14 -11.61
CA ASN A 134 1.12 4.18 -10.15
C ASN A 134 0.82 2.82 -9.53
N VAL A 135 0.11 1.91 -10.22
CA VAL A 135 0.00 0.51 -9.77
C VAL A 135 1.39 -0.11 -9.64
N PHE A 136 2.27 0.07 -10.63
CA PHE A 136 3.66 -0.41 -10.56
C PHE A 136 4.41 0.20 -9.38
N VAL A 137 4.32 1.52 -9.18
CA VAL A 137 4.99 2.19 -8.04
C VAL A 137 4.53 1.61 -6.71
N PHE A 138 3.22 1.46 -6.50
CA PHE A 138 2.69 0.92 -5.25
C PHE A 138 2.98 -0.58 -5.08
N LEU A 139 3.03 -1.34 -6.17
CA LEU A 139 3.48 -2.72 -6.15
C LEU A 139 4.93 -2.82 -5.66
N GLU A 140 5.84 -1.99 -6.16
CA GLU A 140 7.23 -1.94 -5.71
C GLU A 140 7.36 -1.48 -4.25
N VAL A 141 6.56 -0.49 -3.82
CA VAL A 141 6.52 -0.08 -2.40
C VAL A 141 6.09 -1.26 -1.53
N SER A 142 5.05 -2.00 -1.93
CA SER A 142 4.60 -3.18 -1.16
C SER A 142 5.63 -4.30 -1.15
N SER A 143 6.29 -4.55 -2.28
CA SER A 143 7.19 -5.67 -2.48
C SER A 143 8.50 -5.47 -1.72
N LEU A 144 9.13 -4.30 -1.85
CA LEU A 144 10.34 -3.92 -1.12
C LEU A 144 10.11 -3.95 0.40
N SER A 145 8.93 -3.52 0.83
CA SER A 145 8.52 -3.58 2.24
C SER A 145 8.39 -5.03 2.73
N ALA A 146 7.82 -5.91 1.91
CA ALA A 146 7.74 -7.34 2.22
C ALA A 146 9.13 -8.00 2.29
N TYR A 147 10.04 -7.68 1.35
CA TYR A 147 11.42 -8.17 1.40
C TYR A 147 12.13 -7.71 2.66
N ALA A 148 11.98 -6.42 3.03
CA ALA A 148 12.53 -5.89 4.26
C ALA A 148 11.99 -6.62 5.50
N MET A 149 10.69 -6.88 5.59
CA MET A 149 10.10 -7.65 6.70
C MET A 149 10.68 -9.06 6.79
N ILE A 150 10.84 -9.77 5.65
CA ILE A 150 11.44 -11.11 5.63
C ILE A 150 12.89 -11.04 6.12
N ALA A 151 13.68 -10.08 5.65
CA ALA A 151 15.09 -9.92 6.01
C ALA A 151 15.33 -9.61 7.50
N LEU A 152 14.31 -9.14 8.23
CA LEU A 152 14.40 -8.82 9.66
C LEU A 152 14.30 -10.04 10.58
N GLY A 153 13.94 -11.21 10.06
CA GLY A 153 13.87 -12.45 10.83
C GLY A 153 15.20 -12.84 11.49
N GLN A 154 15.13 -13.51 12.63
CA GLN A 154 16.32 -13.95 13.37
C GLN A 154 17.10 -15.10 12.71
N ASP A 155 16.45 -15.94 11.89
CA ASP A 155 17.10 -17.04 11.19
C ASP A 155 18.04 -16.51 10.08
N ARG A 156 19.24 -17.06 9.97
CA ARG A 156 20.18 -16.76 8.88
C ARG A 156 19.58 -17.02 7.49
N ARG A 157 18.64 -17.96 7.38
CA ARG A 157 17.92 -18.28 6.14
C ARG A 157 17.01 -17.14 5.69
N ALA A 158 16.61 -16.25 6.59
CA ALA A 158 15.70 -15.15 6.30
C ALA A 158 16.28 -14.17 5.26
N LEU A 159 17.58 -13.88 5.34
CA LEU A 159 18.27 -13.05 4.34
C LEU A 159 18.29 -13.71 2.96
N THR A 160 18.58 -15.02 2.90
CA THR A 160 18.57 -15.76 1.63
C THR A 160 17.16 -15.82 1.02
N ALA A 161 16.13 -16.06 1.84
CA ALA A 161 14.74 -16.07 1.39
C ALA A 161 14.30 -14.68 0.88
N SER A 162 14.65 -13.61 1.60
CA SER A 162 14.38 -12.23 1.15
C SER A 162 15.07 -11.93 -0.17
N PHE A 163 16.31 -12.38 -0.37
CA PHE A 163 17.04 -12.16 -1.61
C PHE A 163 16.45 -12.95 -2.79
N GLN A 164 16.03 -14.19 -2.58
CA GLN A 164 15.32 -14.98 -3.58
C GLN A 164 14.00 -14.32 -3.99
N TYR A 165 13.24 -13.82 -3.01
CA TYR A 165 11.97 -13.14 -3.27
C TYR A 165 12.19 -11.79 -3.97
N LEU A 166 13.25 -11.06 -3.59
CA LEU A 166 13.69 -9.84 -4.30
C LEU A 166 14.03 -10.12 -5.76
N ILE A 167 14.81 -11.16 -6.07
CA ILE A 167 15.14 -11.51 -7.48
C ILE A 167 13.86 -11.82 -8.26
N MET A 168 13.00 -12.70 -7.72
CA MET A 168 11.75 -13.06 -8.37
C MET A 168 10.86 -11.84 -8.63
N GLY A 169 10.77 -10.96 -7.62
CA GLY A 169 10.06 -9.69 -7.69
C GLY A 169 10.62 -8.74 -8.74
N THR A 170 11.93 -8.50 -8.75
CA THR A 170 12.59 -7.61 -9.72
C THR A 170 12.40 -8.11 -11.15
N VAL A 171 12.46 -9.42 -11.38
CA VAL A 171 12.17 -9.99 -12.70
C VAL A 171 10.71 -9.71 -13.10
N GLY A 172 9.74 -10.00 -12.21
CA GLY A 172 8.33 -9.73 -12.45
C GLY A 172 8.02 -8.24 -12.67
N GLY A 173 8.56 -7.37 -11.82
CA GLY A 173 8.44 -5.92 -11.90
C GLY A 173 9.05 -5.35 -13.18
N THR A 174 10.17 -5.90 -13.65
CA THR A 174 10.77 -5.52 -14.94
C THR A 174 9.84 -5.86 -16.10
N PHE A 175 9.27 -7.07 -16.13
CA PHE A 175 8.29 -7.44 -17.16
C PHE A 175 7.05 -6.55 -17.12
N LEU A 176 6.53 -6.23 -15.93
CA LEU A 176 5.41 -5.33 -15.75
C LEU A 176 5.74 -3.93 -16.30
N LEU A 177 6.90 -3.38 -15.94
CA LEU A 177 7.34 -2.05 -16.39
C LEU A 177 7.54 -1.98 -17.90
N ILE A 178 8.10 -3.03 -18.52
CA ILE A 178 8.20 -3.14 -19.97
C ILE A 178 6.80 -3.16 -20.59
N GLY A 179 5.87 -3.93 -20.03
CA GLY A 179 4.48 -3.96 -20.50
C GLY A 179 3.80 -2.59 -20.45
N ILE A 180 3.97 -1.86 -19.35
CA ILE A 180 3.47 -0.48 -19.19
C ILE A 180 4.09 0.44 -20.25
N GLY A 181 5.41 0.34 -20.48
CA GLY A 181 6.10 1.11 -21.49
C GLY A 181 5.58 0.85 -22.91
N LEU A 182 5.28 -0.41 -23.24
CA LEU A 182 4.69 -0.79 -24.52
C LEU A 182 3.26 -0.26 -24.68
N ILE A 183 2.43 -0.37 -23.64
CA ILE A 183 1.07 0.18 -23.63
C ILE A 183 1.11 1.69 -23.86
N PHE A 184 2.00 2.40 -23.17
CA PHE A 184 2.17 3.84 -23.33
C PHE A 184 2.64 4.21 -24.74
N MET A 185 3.59 3.45 -25.31
CA MET A 185 4.06 3.67 -26.68
C MET A 185 2.92 3.55 -27.70
N MET A 186 1.96 2.65 -27.47
CA MET A 186 0.84 2.43 -28.38
C MET A 186 -0.32 3.42 -28.18
N THR A 187 -0.63 3.79 -26.94
CA THR A 187 -1.85 4.54 -26.60
C THR A 187 -1.59 6.01 -26.25
N GLY A 188 -0.37 6.35 -25.84
CA GLY A 188 0.01 7.68 -25.38
C GLY A 188 -0.56 8.10 -24.02
N THR A 189 -1.20 7.19 -23.27
CA THR A 189 -1.79 7.46 -21.95
C THR A 189 -1.50 6.31 -20.97
N LEU A 190 -1.58 6.61 -19.68
CA LEU A 190 -1.42 5.66 -18.56
C LEU A 190 -2.65 5.61 -17.65
N ASN A 191 -3.61 6.51 -17.87
CA ASN A 191 -4.88 6.49 -17.17
C ASN A 191 -5.71 5.28 -17.64
N MET A 192 -6.17 4.48 -16.70
CA MET A 192 -6.88 3.23 -16.98
C MET A 192 -8.22 3.43 -17.69
N ALA A 193 -8.92 4.54 -17.43
CA ALA A 193 -10.17 4.84 -18.10
C ALA A 193 -9.92 5.17 -19.58
N ASP A 194 -8.92 6.00 -19.87
CA ASP A 194 -8.55 6.32 -21.25
C ASP A 194 -8.01 5.09 -22.00
N LEU A 195 -7.25 4.23 -21.32
CA LEU A 195 -6.75 2.97 -21.89
C LEU A 195 -7.88 2.02 -22.29
N ALA A 196 -9.00 2.01 -21.56
CA ALA A 196 -10.14 1.15 -21.85
C ALA A 196 -10.91 1.59 -23.11
N GLU A 197 -10.74 2.83 -23.57
CA GLU A 197 -11.41 3.40 -24.74
C GLU A 197 -10.58 3.32 -26.03
N ARG A 198 -9.33 2.86 -25.98
CA ARG A 198 -8.38 2.80 -27.10
C ARG A 198 -8.26 1.39 -27.68
#